data_AF-A0A7S4C5T3-F1
#
_entry.id   AF-A0A7S4C5T3-F1
#
_cell.length_a   1.000
_cell.length_b   1.000
_cell.length_c   1.000
_cell.angle_alpha   90.00
_cell.angle_beta   90.00
_cell.angle_gamma   90.00
#
_symmetry.space_group_name_H-M   'P 1'
#
loop_
_entity.id
_entity.type
_entity.pdbx_description
1 polymer ?
#
loop_
_entity_poly.entity_id
_entity_poly.type
_entity_poly.pdbx_seq_one_letter_code
_entity_poly.pdbx_strand_id
1 'polypeptide(L)'
;MHATADDVQVISYGQASCSGLSILLACACRSVGIPARLVVVPRWADAPHGNHAWVEVYDSGRWGFIGAAEPADALSAPNWFHPSRTRDAPRSAGARGKHFRIFASTWRRGGLAGLEKHADLPLPWETSTQINGIDVTDSYQ
;
A
#
# COMPACT_ATOMS: atom_id res chain seq x y z
N MET A 1 17.62 -7.36 -12.00
CA MET A 1 16.19 -7.52 -12.35
C MET A 1 15.51 -6.22 -11.95
N HIS A 2 15.17 -5.35 -12.92
CA HIS A 2 14.45 -4.11 -12.63
C HIS A 2 13.01 -4.48 -12.28
N ALA A 3 12.66 -4.43 -10.99
CA ALA A 3 11.28 -4.58 -10.54
C ALA A 3 10.55 -3.27 -10.84
N THR A 4 9.98 -3.17 -12.04
CA THR A 4 9.10 -2.06 -12.42
C THR A 4 7.70 -2.34 -11.89
N ALA A 5 7.06 -1.33 -11.29
CA ALA A 5 5.65 -1.39 -10.92
C ALA A 5 4.84 -0.76 -12.05
N ASP A 6 4.51 -1.59 -13.04
CA ASP A 6 3.85 -1.17 -14.26
C ASP A 6 2.73 -2.17 -14.60
N ASP A 7 1.56 -1.66 -14.94
CA ASP A 7 0.36 -2.43 -15.25
C ASP A 7 0.43 -3.04 -16.65
N VAL A 8 1.09 -2.37 -17.61
CA VAL A 8 1.35 -2.91 -18.94
C VAL A 8 2.18 -4.19 -18.87
N GLN A 9 3.12 -4.30 -17.92
CA GLN A 9 3.85 -5.55 -17.71
C GLN A 9 2.97 -6.71 -17.23
N VAL A 10 2.00 -6.45 -16.34
CA VAL A 10 1.07 -7.49 -15.87
C VAL A 10 0.30 -8.06 -17.06
N ILE A 11 -0.24 -7.16 -17.89
CA ILE A 11 -1.10 -7.51 -19.03
C ILE A 11 -0.29 -8.14 -20.17
N SER A 12 0.94 -7.66 -20.41
CA SER A 12 1.75 -8.08 -21.55
C SER A 12 2.61 -9.32 -21.28
N TYR A 13 3.05 -9.54 -20.03
CA TYR A 13 4.00 -10.61 -19.69
C TYR A 13 3.46 -11.63 -18.67
N GLY A 14 2.27 -11.40 -18.10
CA GLY A 14 1.67 -12.32 -17.13
C GLY A 14 2.45 -12.43 -15.81
N GLN A 15 3.38 -11.51 -15.53
CA GLN A 15 4.20 -11.47 -14.32
C GLN A 15 4.33 -10.03 -13.83
N ALA A 16 4.19 -9.84 -12.52
CA ALA A 16 4.39 -8.54 -11.89
C ALA A 16 4.73 -8.69 -10.40
N SER A 17 5.35 -7.66 -9.84
CA SER A 17 5.53 -7.51 -8.39
C SER A 17 4.18 -7.28 -7.70
N CYS A 18 4.14 -7.42 -6.37
CA CYS A 18 2.95 -7.05 -5.58
C CYS A 18 2.48 -5.61 -5.88
N SER A 19 3.42 -4.71 -6.18
CA SER A 19 3.16 -3.34 -6.61
C SER A 19 2.45 -3.25 -7.96
N GLY A 20 2.96 -3.95 -8.99
CA GLY A 20 2.36 -3.94 -10.33
C GLY A 20 0.94 -4.52 -10.32
N LEU A 21 0.74 -5.64 -9.61
CA LEU A 21 -0.59 -6.24 -9.43
C LEU A 21 -1.54 -5.31 -8.67
N SER A 22 -1.06 -4.62 -7.63
CA SER A 22 -1.89 -3.68 -6.86
C SER A 22 -2.27 -2.44 -7.65
N ILE A 23 -1.36 -1.93 -8.50
CA ILE A 23 -1.68 -0.82 -9.42
C ILE A 23 -2.75 -1.27 -10.41
N LEU A 24 -2.59 -2.44 -11.04
CA LEU A 24 -3.59 -2.97 -11.96
C LEU A 24 -4.96 -3.13 -11.29
N LEU A 25 -5.00 -3.74 -10.09
CA LEU A 25 -6.24 -3.93 -9.35
C LEU A 25 -6.91 -2.60 -9.01
N ALA A 26 -6.16 -1.61 -8.53
CA ALA A 26 -6.69 -0.28 -8.24
C ALA A 26 -7.24 0.41 -9.50
N CYS A 27 -6.54 0.28 -10.65
CA CYS A 27 -7.01 0.79 -11.94
C CYS A 27 -8.30 0.08 -12.38
N ALA A 28 -8.37 -1.25 -12.26
CA ALA A 28 -9.55 -2.03 -12.59
C ALA A 28 -10.77 -1.60 -11.75
N CYS A 29 -10.63 -1.49 -10.42
CA CYS A 29 -11.69 -0.98 -9.55
C CYS A 29 -12.18 0.40 -9.99
N ARG A 30 -11.25 1.33 -10.22
CA ARG A 30 -11.58 2.71 -10.62
C ARG A 30 -12.24 2.79 -11.99
N SER A 31 -11.90 1.90 -12.93
CA SER A 31 -12.51 1.85 -14.27
C SER A 31 -14.02 1.55 -14.24
N VAL A 32 -14.50 0.89 -13.17
CA VAL A 32 -15.90 0.55 -12.96
C VAL A 32 -16.55 1.35 -11.82
N GLY A 33 -15.94 2.47 -11.41
CA GLY A 33 -16.51 3.39 -10.42
C GLY A 33 -16.35 2.98 -8.96
N ILE A 34 -15.53 1.95 -8.66
CA ILE A 34 -15.23 1.52 -7.30
C ILE A 34 -14.06 2.37 -6.76
N PRO A 35 -14.22 3.14 -5.67
CA PRO A 35 -13.12 3.89 -5.11
C PRO A 35 -12.06 2.95 -4.51
N ALA A 36 -10.85 3.00 -5.05
CA ALA A 36 -9.73 2.19 -4.60
C ALA A 36 -8.46 3.03 -4.47
N ARG A 37 -7.52 2.65 -3.61
CA ARG A 37 -6.22 3.31 -3.45
C ARG A 37 -5.10 2.31 -3.15
N LEU A 38 -3.90 2.61 -3.66
CA LEU A 38 -2.70 1.82 -3.39
C LEU A 38 -2.29 2.01 -1.93
N VAL A 39 -1.90 0.91 -1.28
CA VAL A 39 -1.30 0.88 0.05
C VAL A 39 0.05 0.18 -0.02
N VAL A 40 1.03 0.67 0.73
CA VAL A 40 2.38 0.12 0.76
C VAL A 40 2.92 0.05 2.18
N VAL A 41 3.72 -0.97 2.44
CA VAL A 41 4.70 -1.01 3.52
C VAL A 41 6.09 -1.12 2.89
N PRO A 42 6.99 -0.13 3.09
CA PRO A 42 8.32 -0.16 2.48
C PRO A 42 9.18 -1.30 2.99
N ARG A 43 8.98 -1.67 4.25
CA ARG A 43 9.71 -2.72 4.92
C ARG A 43 8.91 -3.22 6.11
N TRP A 44 8.79 -4.53 6.28
CA TRP A 44 8.23 -5.09 7.50
C TRP A 44 9.17 -4.90 8.70
N ALA A 45 8.61 -4.76 9.91
CA ALA A 45 9.39 -4.59 11.14
C ALA A 45 10.10 -5.88 11.57
N ASP A 46 9.50 -7.04 11.28
CA ASP A 46 9.95 -8.37 11.69
C ASP A 46 10.97 -9.01 10.72
N ALA A 47 11.16 -8.44 9.53
CA ALA A 47 11.99 -9.05 8.48
C ALA A 47 12.97 -8.04 7.86
N PRO A 48 14.28 -8.36 7.81
CA PRO A 48 15.27 -7.48 7.22
C PRO A 48 15.06 -7.27 5.70
N HIS A 49 14.35 -8.17 5.02
CA HIS A 49 14.03 -8.07 3.60
C HIS A 49 12.55 -8.43 3.37
N GLY A 50 11.73 -7.42 3.05
CA GLY A 50 10.34 -7.64 2.67
C GLY A 50 9.58 -6.32 2.65
N ASN A 51 9.13 -5.90 1.47
CA ASN A 51 8.14 -4.86 1.27
C ASN A 51 6.82 -5.52 0.85
N HIS A 52 5.74 -4.76 0.88
CA HIS A 52 4.49 -5.24 0.30
C HIS A 52 3.63 -4.07 -0.17
N ALA A 53 2.79 -4.34 -1.17
CA ALA A 53 1.80 -3.41 -1.67
C ALA A 53 0.48 -4.17 -1.88
N TRP A 54 -0.63 -3.50 -1.57
CA TRP A 54 -1.98 -4.02 -1.72
C TRP A 54 -2.96 -2.86 -1.99
N VAL A 55 -4.27 -3.15 -2.02
CA VAL A 55 -5.30 -2.16 -2.36
C VAL A 55 -6.27 -1.99 -1.21
N GLU A 56 -6.62 -0.75 -0.90
CA GLU A 56 -7.80 -0.42 -0.11
C GLU A 56 -8.95 -0.04 -1.03
N VAL A 57 -10.13 -0.62 -0.77
CA VAL A 57 -11.39 -0.36 -1.46
C VAL A 57 -12.35 0.31 -0.48
N TYR A 58 -13.05 1.35 -0.94
CA TYR A 58 -14.06 2.03 -0.15
C TYR A 58 -15.42 1.35 -0.33
N ASP A 59 -15.99 0.87 0.77
CA ASP A 59 -17.32 0.28 0.81
C ASP A 59 -18.06 0.77 2.06
N SER A 60 -19.32 1.15 1.89
CA SER A 60 -20.25 1.41 2.99
C SER A 60 -19.71 2.33 4.10
N GLY A 61 -19.02 3.41 3.71
CA GLY A 61 -18.52 4.41 4.66
C GLY A 61 -17.10 4.19 5.17
N ARG A 62 -16.47 3.04 4.85
CA ARG A 62 -15.17 2.64 5.40
C ARG A 62 -14.21 2.14 4.31
N TRP A 63 -12.92 2.27 4.60
CA TRP A 63 -11.88 1.59 3.81
C TRP A 63 -11.71 0.16 4.34
N GLY A 64 -11.72 -0.81 3.44
CA GLY A 64 -11.29 -2.19 3.66
C GLY A 64 -10.16 -2.55 2.71
N PHE A 65 -9.38 -3.59 3.00
CA PHE A 65 -8.24 -3.95 2.14
C PHE A 65 -8.47 -5.27 1.40
N ILE A 66 -7.80 -5.43 0.28
CA ILE A 66 -7.70 -6.69 -0.47
C ILE A 66 -6.29 -6.83 -1.04
N GLY A 67 -5.78 -8.05 -1.02
CA GLY A 67 -4.51 -8.39 -1.67
C GLY A 67 -4.69 -8.42 -3.19
N ALA A 68 -3.61 -8.16 -3.94
CA ALA A 68 -3.68 -8.14 -5.39
C ALA A 68 -3.63 -9.54 -6.03
N ALA A 69 -3.09 -10.52 -5.31
CA ALA A 69 -3.03 -11.93 -5.73
C ALA A 69 -3.55 -12.89 -4.66
N GLU A 70 -3.93 -12.38 -3.50
CA GLU A 70 -4.45 -13.13 -2.37
C GLU A 70 -5.97 -13.27 -2.51
N PRO A 71 -6.51 -14.48 -2.75
CA PRO A 71 -7.95 -14.68 -2.82
C PRO A 71 -8.59 -14.33 -1.47
N ALA A 72 -9.65 -13.54 -1.51
CA ALA A 72 -10.43 -13.15 -0.33
C ALA A 72 -11.92 -13.24 -0.65
N ASP A 73 -12.70 -13.73 0.30
CA ASP A 73 -14.16 -13.81 0.26
C ASP A 73 -14.83 -12.51 0.74
N ALA A 74 -14.08 -11.66 1.45
CA ALA A 74 -14.52 -10.36 1.92
C ALA A 74 -13.35 -9.35 2.02
N LEU A 75 -13.68 -8.06 2.04
CA LEU A 75 -12.69 -7.03 2.37
C LEU A 75 -12.17 -7.22 3.79
N SER A 76 -10.87 -7.02 3.95
CA SER A 76 -10.14 -7.17 5.21
C SER A 76 -10.12 -8.58 5.79
N ALA A 77 -10.37 -9.62 4.97
CA ALA A 77 -10.15 -11.00 5.37
C ALA A 77 -8.67 -11.24 5.75
N PRO A 78 -8.39 -12.07 6.77
CA PRO A 78 -7.02 -12.45 7.11
C PRO A 78 -6.29 -13.07 5.93
N ASN A 79 -5.00 -12.77 5.80
CA ASN A 79 -4.12 -13.32 4.78
C ASN A 79 -2.70 -13.49 5.34
N TRP A 80 -1.72 -13.72 4.48
CA TRP A 80 -0.34 -13.98 4.93
C TRP A 80 0.33 -12.79 5.63
N PHE A 81 -0.15 -11.55 5.41
CA PHE A 81 0.40 -10.33 6.04
C PHE A 81 -0.49 -9.75 7.14
N HIS A 82 -1.81 -9.86 7.04
CA HIS A 82 -2.76 -9.34 8.04
C HIS A 82 -3.49 -10.48 8.76
N PRO A 83 -3.61 -10.45 10.11
CA PRO A 83 -3.19 -9.37 11.02
C PRO A 83 -1.74 -9.46 11.48
N SER A 84 -1.04 -10.55 11.18
CA SER A 84 0.26 -10.87 11.80
C SER A 84 1.30 -9.76 11.61
N ARG A 85 1.75 -9.52 10.37
CA ARG A 85 2.82 -8.55 10.08
C ARG A 85 2.36 -7.10 10.21
N THR A 86 1.07 -6.82 9.97
CA THR A 86 0.55 -5.46 10.09
C THR A 86 0.47 -4.97 11.53
N ARG A 87 0.26 -5.87 12.50
CA ARG A 87 0.27 -5.53 13.94
C ARG A 87 1.65 -5.26 14.49
N ASP A 88 2.68 -5.81 13.87
CA ASP A 88 4.09 -5.53 14.23
C ASP A 88 4.56 -4.14 13.75
N ALA A 89 3.77 -3.47 12.90
CA ALA A 89 4.09 -2.13 12.42
C ALA A 89 4.00 -1.10 13.58
N PRO A 90 5.08 -0.31 13.83
CA PRO A 90 5.11 0.60 14.97
C PRO A 90 4.16 1.79 14.80
N ARG A 91 3.36 2.06 15.84
CA ARG A 91 2.42 3.21 15.89
C ARG A 91 3.11 4.56 16.07
N SER A 92 4.22 4.56 16.81
CA SER A 92 5.06 5.73 17.05
C SER A 92 6.51 5.35 16.75
N ALA A 93 7.12 6.05 15.81
CA ALA A 93 8.55 5.92 15.61
C ALA A 93 9.16 7.26 15.21
N GLY A 94 10.29 7.59 15.82
CA GLY A 94 11.15 8.66 15.31
C GLY A 94 11.56 8.39 13.86
N ALA A 95 12.33 9.30 13.24
CA ALA A 95 12.61 9.30 11.80
C ALA A 95 12.92 7.93 11.15
N ARG A 96 13.61 7.03 11.86
CA ARG A 96 13.96 5.67 11.38
C ARG A 96 12.78 4.70 11.23
N GLY A 97 11.68 4.85 11.97
CA GLY A 97 10.58 3.90 11.89
C GLY A 97 9.46 4.25 10.93
N LYS A 98 9.55 5.39 10.22
CA LYS A 98 8.65 5.67 9.09
C LYS A 98 8.69 4.59 8.02
N HIS A 99 9.82 3.92 7.81
CA HIS A 99 9.95 2.83 6.84
C HIS A 99 9.19 1.55 7.20
N PHE A 100 8.77 1.41 8.46
CA PHE A 100 8.02 0.25 8.95
C PHE A 100 6.52 0.50 9.06
N ARG A 101 6.05 1.67 8.62
CA ARG A 101 4.66 2.10 8.69
C ARG A 101 3.92 1.82 7.38
N ILE A 102 2.60 1.80 7.48
CA ILE A 102 1.71 1.49 6.37
C ILE A 102 1.15 2.80 5.83
N PHE A 103 1.31 3.02 4.52
CA PHE A 103 0.88 4.26 3.86
C PHE A 103 -0.09 3.98 2.73
N ALA A 104 -1.15 4.79 2.64
CA ALA A 104 -2.09 4.77 1.53
C ALA A 104 -1.92 6.01 0.66
N SER A 105 -1.98 5.84 -0.66
CA SER A 105 -1.97 6.95 -1.63
C SER A 105 -3.18 7.89 -1.45
N THR A 106 -2.97 9.19 -1.68
CA THR A 106 -4.04 10.21 -1.61
C THR A 106 -3.90 11.26 -2.71
N TRP A 107 -5.02 11.85 -3.11
CA TRP A 107 -5.04 13.00 -4.01
C TRP A 107 -4.80 14.33 -3.28
N ARG A 108 -5.04 14.37 -1.96
CA ARG A 108 -4.90 15.60 -1.16
C ARG A 108 -3.43 16.04 -1.14
N ARG A 109 -3.17 17.22 -1.69
CA ARG A 109 -1.86 17.89 -1.59
C ARG A 109 -1.71 18.48 -0.20
N GLY A 110 -0.57 18.24 0.44
CA GLY A 110 -0.32 18.75 1.79
C GLY A 110 0.70 17.94 2.59
N GLY A 111 1.93 17.87 2.11
CA GLY A 111 3.08 17.76 3.02
C GLY A 111 3.31 19.12 3.67
N LEU A 112 2.52 19.48 4.69
CA LEU A 112 2.81 20.64 5.52
C LEU A 112 3.73 20.19 6.66
N ALA A 113 4.86 20.88 6.79
CA ALA A 113 5.74 20.78 7.93
C ALA A 113 4.94 20.71 9.24
N GLY A 114 5.10 19.62 10.00
CA GLY A 114 4.64 19.53 11.39
C GLY A 114 3.50 18.57 11.73
N LEU A 115 2.94 17.80 10.78
CA LEU A 115 2.00 16.71 11.10
C LEU A 115 2.51 15.39 10.52
N GLU A 116 2.85 14.44 11.40
CA GLU A 116 3.40 13.11 11.10
C GLU A 116 2.48 12.18 10.29
N LYS A 117 1.41 12.69 9.68
CA LYS A 117 0.37 11.95 8.96
C LYS A 117 0.38 12.13 7.44
N HIS A 118 1.22 13.02 6.91
CA HIS A 118 1.43 13.20 5.46
C HIS A 118 2.90 12.95 5.12
N ALA A 119 3.15 11.98 4.24
CA ALA A 119 4.50 11.61 3.78
C ALA A 119 4.46 11.38 2.27
N ASP A 120 5.62 11.52 1.61
CA ASP A 120 5.80 10.90 0.30
C ASP A 120 5.53 9.41 0.44
N LEU A 121 4.70 8.83 -0.43
CA LEU A 121 4.48 7.41 -0.49
C LEU A 121 5.82 6.76 -0.82
N PRO A 122 6.44 6.03 0.12
CA PRO A 122 7.72 5.39 -0.12
C PRO A 122 7.50 4.26 -1.13
N LEU A 123 7.92 4.47 -2.37
CA LEU A 123 7.91 3.46 -3.42
C LEU A 123 9.31 2.84 -3.53
N PRO A 124 9.53 1.61 -3.03
CA PRO A 124 10.82 0.93 -3.14
C PRO A 124 11.35 0.80 -4.58
N TRP A 125 10.46 0.91 -5.57
CA TRP A 125 10.75 0.75 -7.00
C TRP A 125 10.88 2.06 -7.77
N GLU A 126 10.52 3.21 -7.18
CA GLU A 126 10.55 4.51 -7.86
C GLU A 126 10.86 5.63 -6.86
N THR A 127 12.13 6.04 -6.79
CA THR A 127 12.60 7.02 -5.80
C THR A 127 12.57 8.46 -6.31
N SER A 128 12.29 8.69 -7.60
CA SER A 128 12.31 10.03 -8.22
C SER A 128 10.94 10.71 -8.25
N THR A 129 9.87 9.97 -7.99
CA THR A 129 8.49 10.48 -8.01
C THR A 129 7.93 10.63 -6.60
N GLN A 130 7.45 11.82 -6.27
CA GLN A 130 6.71 12.06 -5.03
C GLN A 130 5.21 11.82 -5.24
N ILE A 131 4.69 10.76 -4.63
CA ILE A 131 3.24 10.51 -4.54
C ILE A 131 2.78 10.92 -3.14
N ASN A 132 1.66 11.63 -3.02
CA ASN A 132 1.13 11.96 -1.71
C ASN A 132 0.62 10.69 -1.00
N GLY A 133 1.06 10.48 0.24
CA GLY A 133 0.61 9.39 1.11
C GLY A 133 -0.01 9.89 2.41
N ILE A 134 -0.87 9.07 3.00
CA ILE A 134 -1.33 9.18 4.38
C ILE A 134 -0.89 7.95 5.16
N ASP A 135 -0.49 8.16 6.41
CA ASP A 135 -0.20 7.04 7.31
C ASP A 135 -1.51 6.41 7.81
N VAL A 136 -1.66 5.11 7.55
CA VAL A 136 -2.85 4.33 7.92
C VAL A 136 -2.51 3.19 8.87
N THR A 137 -1.33 3.21 9.50
CA THR A 137 -0.84 2.12 10.37
C THR A 137 -1.84 1.75 11.47
N ASP A 138 -2.51 2.76 12.07
CA ASP A 138 -3.53 2.57 13.11
C ASP A 138 -4.78 1.82 12.60
N SER A 139 -5.08 1.84 11.30
CA SER A 139 -6.24 1.14 10.72
C SER A 139 -6.03 -0.37 10.59
N TYR A 140 -4.81 -0.86 10.82
CA TYR A 140 -4.45 -2.28 10.72
C TYR A 140 -4.15 -2.95 12.09
N GLN A 141 -4.50 -2.28 13.20
CA GLN A 141 -4.28 -2.76 14.57
C GLN A 141 -5.47 -3.59 15.07
#